data_AF-A0A2A5ELK6-F1
#
_entry.id   AF-A0A2A5ELK6-F1
#
_cell.length_a   1.000
_cell.length_b   1.000
_cell.length_c   1.000
_cell.angle_alpha   90.00
_cell.angle_beta   90.00
_cell.angle_gamma   90.00
#
_symmetry.space_group_name_H-M   'P 1'
#
loop_
_entity.id
_entity.type
_entity.pdbx_description
1 polymer ?
#
loop_
_entity_poly.entity_id
_entity_poly.type
_entity_poly.pdbx_seq_one_letter_code
_entity_poly.pdbx_strand_id
1 'polypeptide(L)'
;MPQLDFATFAPQLIWLTLVFGVLYLIMARVALPRIATVIEERRDRIADDLDTANQLKRETEDAIASYEAALLQARAKAHTIAQETRDRLTAKTDAHRANLEGQLATRIKEAETRIKATKDAALLNVRDVAVDVADTIARQLIGESDPAAAARAVDSELA
;
A
#
# COMPACT_ATOMS: atom_id res chain seq x y z
N MET A 1 -62.62 35.81 81.79
CA MET A 1 -62.54 35.65 80.32
C MET A 1 -63.04 34.25 79.98
N PRO A 2 -64.22 34.09 79.35
CA PRO A 2 -64.86 32.79 79.12
C PRO A 2 -64.11 31.86 78.14
N GLN A 3 -62.89 32.21 77.75
CA GLN A 3 -62.05 31.56 76.74
C GLN A 3 -60.96 30.66 77.33
N LEU A 4 -60.89 30.56 78.67
CA LEU A 4 -60.04 29.60 79.40
C LEU A 4 -60.90 28.73 80.33
N ASP A 5 -61.99 28.19 79.79
CA ASP A 5 -62.81 27.19 80.49
C ASP A 5 -62.28 25.78 80.20
N PHE A 6 -61.62 25.19 81.21
CA PHE A 6 -60.96 23.89 81.13
C PHE A 6 -61.90 22.72 80.76
N ALA A 7 -63.21 22.88 80.94
CA ALA A 7 -64.19 21.87 80.55
C ALA A 7 -64.27 21.65 79.02
N THR A 8 -63.85 22.64 78.21
CA THR A 8 -63.92 22.57 76.73
C THR A 8 -62.66 21.98 76.07
N PHE A 9 -61.57 21.80 76.82
CA PHE A 9 -60.30 21.33 76.27
C PHE A 9 -60.32 19.85 75.88
N ALA A 10 -61.03 19.00 76.63
CA ALA A 10 -61.07 17.57 76.34
C ALA A 10 -61.74 17.26 74.97
N PRO A 11 -62.92 17.82 74.63
CA PRO A 11 -63.48 17.68 73.28
C PRO A 11 -62.57 18.21 72.17
N GLN A 12 -61.91 19.35 72.41
CA GLN A 12 -60.99 19.95 71.43
C GLN A 12 -59.76 19.08 71.16
N LEU A 13 -59.18 18.48 72.22
CA LEU A 13 -58.04 17.57 72.09
C LEU A 13 -58.43 16.24 71.40
N ILE A 14 -59.62 15.72 71.65
CA ILE A 14 -60.15 14.54 70.94
C ILE A 14 -60.29 14.84 69.45
N TRP A 15 -60.92 15.96 69.08
CA TRP A 15 -61.09 16.34 67.68
C TRP A 15 -59.74 16.64 66.99
N LEU A 16 -58.83 17.33 67.68
CA LEU A 16 -57.47 17.57 67.21
C LEU A 16 -56.76 16.25 66.90
N THR A 17 -56.81 15.28 67.82
CA THR A 17 -56.15 13.98 67.66
C THR A 17 -56.78 13.18 66.51
N LEU A 18 -58.10 13.25 66.34
CA LEU A 18 -58.81 12.59 65.25
C LEU A 18 -58.41 13.18 63.89
N VAL A 19 -58.48 14.51 63.73
CA VAL A 19 -58.11 15.19 62.48
C VAL A 19 -56.63 15.03 62.19
N PHE A 20 -55.76 15.16 63.21
CA PHE A 20 -54.33 14.96 63.07
C PHE A 20 -54.00 13.52 62.69
N GLY A 21 -54.67 12.53 63.29
CA GLY A 21 -54.51 11.12 62.95
C GLY A 21 -54.90 10.81 61.51
N VAL A 22 -56.03 11.36 61.03
CA VAL A 22 -56.46 11.23 59.62
C VAL A 22 -55.44 11.89 58.69
N LEU A 23 -55.01 13.12 58.99
CA LEU A 23 -53.99 13.82 58.20
C LEU A 23 -52.67 13.05 58.15
N TYR A 24 -52.22 12.54 59.30
CA TYR A 24 -51.00 11.73 59.41
C TYR A 24 -51.11 10.48 58.55
N LEU A 25 -52.25 9.78 58.58
CA LEU A 25 -52.46 8.58 57.80
C LEU A 25 -52.45 8.89 56.29
N ILE A 26 -53.06 9.99 55.86
CA ILE A 26 -52.98 10.45 54.46
C ILE A 26 -51.53 10.78 54.07
N MET A 27 -50.80 11.48 54.92
CA MET A 27 -49.40 11.84 54.65
C MET A 27 -48.53 10.58 54.53
N ALA A 28 -48.70 9.64 55.46
CA ALA A 28 -47.93 8.39 55.51
C ALA A 28 -48.26 7.44 54.36
N ARG A 29 -49.54 7.31 53.98
CA ARG A 29 -49.99 6.37 52.93
C ARG A 29 -50.01 6.94 51.52
N VAL A 30 -50.05 8.26 51.34
CA VAL A 30 -50.24 8.87 50.01
C VAL A 30 -49.14 9.86 49.66
N ALA A 31 -48.87 10.85 50.52
CA ALA A 31 -47.94 11.92 50.17
C ALA A 31 -46.48 11.46 50.18
N LEU A 32 -46.04 10.81 51.26
CA LEU A 32 -44.68 10.26 51.37
C LEU A 32 -44.34 9.24 50.27
N PRO A 33 -45.18 8.22 49.98
CA PRO A 33 -44.85 7.27 48.91
C PRO A 33 -44.78 7.94 47.54
N ARG A 34 -45.63 8.94 47.25
CA ARG A 34 -45.54 9.69 45.98
C ARG A 34 -44.24 10.49 45.84
N ILE A 35 -43.73 11.07 46.93
CA ILE A 35 -42.45 11.78 46.89
C ILE A 35 -41.31 10.77 46.71
N ALA A 36 -41.36 9.65 47.44
CA ALA A 36 -40.36 8.59 47.31
C ALA A 36 -40.30 8.04 45.88
N THR A 37 -41.44 7.80 45.22
CA THR A 37 -41.47 7.32 43.83
C THR A 37 -40.83 8.30 42.85
N VAL A 38 -41.05 9.62 43.01
CA VAL A 38 -40.45 10.63 42.13
C VAL A 38 -38.93 10.72 42.34
N ILE A 39 -38.47 10.58 43.58
CA ILE A 39 -37.04 10.54 43.88
C ILE A 39 -36.41 9.31 43.26
N GLU A 40 -37.02 8.13 43.41
CA GLU A 40 -36.50 6.88 42.86
C GLU A 40 -36.48 6.92 41.33
N GLU A 41 -37.57 7.34 40.68
CA GLU A 41 -37.63 7.46 39.22
C GLU A 41 -36.53 8.38 38.67
N ARG A 42 -36.22 9.48 39.37
CA ARG A 42 -35.09 10.35 38.99
C ARG A 42 -33.74 9.67 39.19
N ARG A 43 -33.57 8.91 40.27
CA ARG A 43 -32.30 8.19 40.53
C ARG A 43 -32.08 7.10 39.50
N ASP A 44 -33.11 6.31 39.21
CA ASP A 44 -33.08 5.26 38.19
C ASP A 44 -32.78 5.88 36.83
N ARG A 45 -33.46 6.98 36.48
CA ARG A 45 -33.20 7.65 35.19
C ARG A 45 -31.77 8.15 35.06
N ILE A 46 -31.21 8.74 36.12
CA ILE A 46 -29.82 9.20 36.13
C ILE A 46 -28.85 8.02 36.03
N ALA A 47 -29.13 6.92 36.73
CA ALA A 47 -28.33 5.71 36.66
C ALA A 47 -28.34 5.11 35.24
N ASP A 48 -29.52 4.97 34.63
CA ASP A 48 -29.69 4.48 33.26
C ASP A 48 -28.97 5.37 32.24
N ASP A 49 -29.12 6.69 32.35
CA ASP A 49 -28.47 7.64 31.46
C ASP A 49 -26.94 7.58 31.62
N LEU A 50 -26.42 7.40 32.85
CA LEU A 50 -24.99 7.27 33.12
C LEU A 50 -24.42 5.93 32.59
N ASP A 51 -25.15 4.83 32.78
CA ASP A 51 -24.75 3.52 32.27
C ASP A 51 -24.75 3.51 30.74
N THR A 52 -25.77 4.11 30.12
CA THR A 52 -25.82 4.30 28.66
C THR A 52 -24.64 5.15 28.17
N ALA A 53 -24.33 6.25 28.85
CA ALA A 53 -23.19 7.09 28.49
C ALA A 53 -21.85 6.35 28.61
N ASN A 54 -21.69 5.54 29.67
CA ASN A 54 -20.49 4.71 29.86
C ASN A 54 -20.38 3.62 28.79
N GLN A 55 -21.50 3.00 28.40
CA GLN A 55 -21.52 2.00 27.34
C GLN A 55 -21.14 2.64 26.00
N LEU A 56 -21.77 3.75 25.61
CA LEU A 56 -21.45 4.47 24.38
C LEU A 56 -20.00 4.93 24.34
N LYS A 57 -19.45 5.36 25.49
CA LYS A 57 -18.04 5.72 25.60
C LYS A 57 -17.14 4.53 25.31
N ARG A 58 -17.40 3.37 25.93
CA ARG A 58 -16.63 2.13 25.69
C ARG A 58 -16.70 1.69 24.23
N GLU A 59 -17.90 1.68 23.64
CA GLU A 59 -18.10 1.33 22.23
C GLU A 59 -17.32 2.29 21.31
N THR A 60 -17.27 3.58 21.65
CA THR A 60 -16.49 4.57 20.90
C THR A 60 -14.99 4.33 21.05
N GLU A 61 -14.50 4.05 22.25
CA GLU A 61 -13.08 3.73 22.51
C GLU A 61 -12.65 2.47 21.74
N ASP A 62 -13.46 1.42 21.76
CA ASP A 62 -13.23 0.19 21.00
C ASP A 62 -13.25 0.43 19.49
N ALA A 63 -14.20 1.23 19.00
CA ALA A 63 -14.28 1.62 17.60
C ALA A 63 -13.03 2.40 17.15
N ILE A 64 -12.57 3.37 17.96
CA ILE A 64 -11.34 4.12 17.70
C ILE A 64 -10.13 3.20 17.67
N ALA A 65 -9.98 2.30 18.65
CA ALA A 65 -8.89 1.35 18.69
C ALA A 65 -8.87 0.43 17.46
N SER A 66 -10.04 -0.07 17.04
CA SER A 66 -10.16 -0.90 15.83
C SER A 66 -9.81 -0.14 14.55
N TYR A 67 -10.23 1.13 14.47
CA TYR A 67 -9.94 2.01 13.34
C TYR A 67 -8.45 2.33 13.24
N GLU A 68 -7.81 2.67 14.35
CA GLU A 68 -6.36 2.93 14.40
C GLU A 68 -5.55 1.68 14.02
N ALA A 69 -5.94 0.51 14.52
CA ALA A 69 -5.32 -0.76 14.16
C ALA A 69 -5.48 -1.07 12.66
N ALA A 70 -6.67 -0.85 12.09
CA ALA A 70 -6.92 -1.03 10.66
C ALA A 70 -6.08 -0.05 9.82
N LEU A 71 -5.96 1.21 10.25
CA LEU A 71 -5.16 2.22 9.57
C LEU A 71 -3.66 1.87 9.58
N LEU A 72 -3.14 1.42 10.72
CA LEU A 72 -1.75 0.95 10.85
C LEU A 72 -1.51 -0.26 9.94
N GLN A 73 -2.41 -1.24 9.94
CA GLN A 73 -2.30 -2.42 9.08
C GLN A 73 -2.35 -2.03 7.59
N ALA A 74 -3.23 -1.10 7.20
CA ALA A 74 -3.33 -0.63 5.83
C ALA A 74 -2.05 0.08 5.37
N ARG A 75 -1.47 0.95 6.23
CA ARG A 75 -0.18 1.60 5.96
C ARG A 75 0.96 0.59 5.82
N ALA A 76 1.04 -0.38 6.73
CA ALA A 76 2.03 -1.44 6.67
C ALA A 76 1.92 -2.24 5.35
N LYS A 77 0.71 -2.67 4.98
CA LYS A 77 0.44 -3.36 3.70
C LYS A 77 0.83 -2.51 2.50
N ALA A 78 0.52 -1.22 2.50
CA ALA A 78 0.89 -0.32 1.42
C ALA A 78 2.43 -0.22 1.26
N HIS A 79 3.16 -0.12 2.38
CA HIS A 79 4.63 -0.13 2.37
C HIS A 79 5.18 -1.45 1.82
N THR A 80 4.65 -2.59 2.28
CA THR A 80 5.05 -3.91 1.77
C THR A 80 4.82 -4.03 0.27
N ILE A 81 3.62 -3.68 -0.21
CA ILE A 81 3.29 -3.72 -1.65
C ILE A 81 4.23 -2.81 -2.46
N ALA A 82 4.55 -1.62 -1.95
CA ALA A 82 5.46 -0.70 -2.62
C ALA A 82 6.89 -1.27 -2.69
N GLN A 83 7.37 -1.91 -1.63
CA GLN A 83 8.68 -2.57 -1.61
C GLN A 83 8.71 -3.78 -2.56
N GLU A 84 7.76 -4.71 -2.45
CA GLU A 84 7.66 -5.88 -3.33
C GLU A 84 7.57 -5.47 -4.81
N THR A 85 6.82 -4.41 -5.11
CA THR A 85 6.71 -3.90 -6.47
C THR A 85 8.02 -3.34 -6.98
N ARG A 86 8.76 -2.58 -6.15
CA ARG A 86 10.09 -2.07 -6.50
C ARG A 86 11.07 -3.21 -6.75
N ASP A 87 11.12 -4.18 -5.85
CA ASP A 87 12.04 -5.33 -5.96
C ASP A 87 11.75 -6.16 -7.21
N ARG A 88 10.46 -6.44 -7.47
CA ARG A 88 10.03 -7.13 -8.69
C ARG A 88 10.36 -6.35 -9.96
N LEU A 89 10.22 -5.03 -9.94
CA LEU A 89 10.51 -4.20 -11.10
C LEU A 89 12.02 -4.17 -11.38
N THR A 90 12.84 -3.97 -10.34
CA THR A 90 14.31 -4.04 -10.44
C THR A 90 14.75 -5.38 -11.01
N ALA A 91 14.27 -6.50 -10.44
CA ALA A 91 14.59 -7.84 -10.93
C ALA A 91 14.19 -8.04 -12.40
N LYS A 92 13.01 -7.54 -12.81
CA LYS A 92 12.56 -7.61 -14.21
C LYS A 92 13.43 -6.76 -15.12
N THR A 93 13.82 -5.56 -14.70
CA THR A 93 14.70 -4.68 -15.47
C THR A 93 16.08 -5.30 -15.64
N ASP A 94 16.65 -5.88 -14.59
CA ASP A 94 17.97 -6.53 -14.65
C ASP A 94 17.96 -7.78 -15.52
N ALA A 95 16.91 -8.61 -15.41
CA ALA A 95 16.72 -9.76 -16.30
C ALA A 95 16.59 -9.32 -17.78
N HIS A 96 15.85 -8.24 -18.04
CA HIS A 96 15.69 -7.71 -19.39
C HIS A 96 17.01 -7.15 -19.93
N ARG A 97 17.76 -6.40 -19.12
CA ARG A 97 19.10 -5.89 -19.47
C ARG A 97 20.05 -7.03 -19.81
N ALA A 98 20.16 -8.03 -18.95
CA ALA A 98 21.03 -9.19 -19.18
C ALA A 98 20.65 -9.94 -20.47
N ASN A 99 19.35 -10.08 -20.76
CA ASN A 99 18.90 -10.69 -22.00
C ASN A 99 19.28 -9.85 -23.23
N LEU A 100 19.05 -8.53 -23.18
CA LEU A 100 19.42 -7.61 -24.26
C LEU A 100 20.92 -7.58 -24.50
N GLU A 101 21.73 -7.55 -23.44
CA GLU A 101 23.19 -7.62 -23.53
C GLU A 101 23.66 -8.91 -24.20
N GLY A 102 23.05 -10.06 -23.86
CA GLY A 102 23.35 -11.33 -24.52
C GLY A 102 22.97 -11.35 -26.01
N GLN A 103 21.80 -10.80 -26.36
CA GLN A 103 21.40 -10.65 -27.76
C GLN A 103 22.35 -9.72 -28.52
N LEU A 104 22.74 -8.60 -27.91
CA LEU A 104 23.62 -7.61 -28.52
C LEU A 104 25.02 -8.21 -28.75
N ALA A 105 25.57 -8.93 -27.77
CA ALA A 105 26.85 -9.64 -27.90
C ALA A 105 26.82 -10.65 -29.06
N THR A 106 25.71 -11.39 -29.21
CA THR A 106 25.52 -12.32 -30.33
C THR A 106 25.50 -11.60 -31.67
N ARG A 107 24.74 -10.49 -31.76
CA ARG A 107 24.66 -9.66 -32.97
C ARG A 107 26.00 -9.04 -33.36
N ILE A 108 26.76 -8.57 -32.38
CA ILE A 108 28.12 -8.04 -32.60
C ILE A 108 29.01 -9.13 -33.17
N LYS A 109 29.02 -10.33 -32.57
CA LYS A 109 29.82 -11.47 -33.07
C LYS A 109 29.43 -11.90 -34.49
N GLU A 110 28.13 -11.93 -34.80
CA GLU A 110 27.63 -12.20 -36.16
C GLU A 110 28.08 -11.13 -37.16
N ALA A 111 28.04 -9.85 -36.76
CA ALA A 111 28.47 -8.74 -37.58
C ALA A 111 29.98 -8.77 -37.83
N GLU A 112 30.79 -9.02 -36.79
CA GLU A 112 32.25 -9.19 -36.91
C GLU A 112 32.61 -10.33 -37.86
N THR A 113 31.90 -11.46 -37.77
CA THR A 113 32.11 -12.61 -38.67
C THR A 113 31.79 -12.24 -40.11
N ARG A 114 30.67 -11.53 -40.35
CA ARG A 114 30.30 -11.02 -41.68
C ARG A 114 31.32 -10.02 -42.22
N ILE A 115 31.79 -9.08 -41.39
CA ILE A 115 32.79 -8.09 -41.79
C ILE A 115 34.10 -8.79 -42.19
N LYS A 116 34.55 -9.78 -41.42
CA LYS A 116 35.74 -10.58 -41.77
C LYS A 116 35.55 -11.30 -43.10
N ALA A 117 34.44 -12.02 -43.28
CA ALA A 117 34.17 -12.73 -44.54
C ALA A 117 34.12 -11.77 -45.75
N THR A 118 33.47 -10.62 -45.62
CA THR A 118 33.44 -9.60 -46.70
C THR A 118 34.82 -9.01 -46.96
N LYS A 119 35.62 -8.77 -45.91
CA LYS A 119 36.99 -8.30 -46.05
C LYS A 119 37.85 -9.31 -46.80
N ASP A 120 37.78 -10.58 -46.43
CA ASP A 120 38.55 -11.64 -47.06
C ASP A 120 38.15 -11.82 -48.53
N ALA A 121 36.85 -11.77 -48.84
CA ALA A 121 36.35 -11.78 -50.21
C ALA A 121 36.80 -10.55 -51.02
N ALA A 122 36.80 -9.36 -50.42
CA ALA A 122 37.29 -8.15 -51.07
C ALA A 122 38.80 -8.23 -51.36
N LEU A 123 39.60 -8.76 -50.43
CA LEU A 123 41.04 -8.97 -50.62
C LEU A 123 41.32 -9.98 -51.75
N LEU A 124 40.53 -11.06 -51.85
CA LEU A 124 40.62 -12.02 -52.96
C LEU A 124 40.30 -11.36 -54.31
N ASN A 125 39.24 -10.56 -54.39
CA ASN A 125 38.91 -9.83 -55.62
C ASN A 125 40.02 -8.84 -56.01
N VAL A 126 40.62 -8.13 -55.04
CA VAL A 126 41.75 -7.22 -55.30
C VAL A 126 42.96 -7.99 -55.81
N ARG A 127 43.28 -9.15 -55.21
CA ARG A 127 44.34 -10.05 -55.67
C ARG A 127 44.10 -10.47 -57.13
N ASP A 128 42.89 -10.94 -57.45
CA ASP A 128 42.57 -11.43 -58.79
C ASP A 128 42.69 -10.31 -59.84
N VAL A 129 42.21 -9.09 -59.52
CA VAL A 129 42.39 -7.91 -60.38
C VAL A 129 43.86 -7.54 -60.51
N ALA A 130 44.65 -7.61 -59.42
CA ALA A 130 46.07 -7.30 -59.45
C ALA A 130 46.86 -8.29 -60.32
N VAL A 131 46.54 -9.59 -60.25
CA VAL A 131 47.13 -10.63 -61.11
C VAL A 131 46.79 -10.37 -62.59
N ASP A 132 45.53 -10.08 -62.91
CA ASP A 132 45.10 -9.82 -64.29
C ASP A 132 45.76 -8.58 -64.89
N VAL A 133 45.86 -7.50 -64.10
CA VAL A 133 46.55 -6.26 -64.50
C VAL A 133 48.05 -6.50 -64.66
N ALA A 134 48.69 -7.19 -63.72
CA ALA A 134 50.12 -7.49 -63.79
C ALA A 134 50.46 -8.38 -64.99
N ASP A 135 49.64 -9.39 -65.28
CA ASP A 135 49.79 -10.26 -66.44
C ASP A 135 49.63 -9.48 -67.75
N THR A 136 48.61 -8.62 -67.84
CA THR A 136 48.38 -7.76 -69.02
C THR A 136 49.58 -6.82 -69.27
N ILE A 137 50.10 -6.17 -68.23
CA ILE A 137 51.28 -5.30 -68.34
C ILE A 137 52.52 -6.11 -68.75
N ALA A 138 52.74 -7.29 -68.17
CA ALA A 138 53.88 -8.16 -68.49
C ALA A 138 53.85 -8.63 -69.96
N ARG A 139 52.68 -9.03 -70.48
CA ARG A 139 52.51 -9.36 -71.91
C ARG A 139 52.84 -8.19 -72.82
N GLN A 140 52.40 -6.97 -72.46
CA GLN A 140 52.69 -5.77 -73.24
C GLN A 140 54.17 -5.39 -73.26
N LEU A 141 54.92 -5.62 -72.17
CA LEU A 141 56.35 -5.28 -72.12
C LEU A 141 57.28 -6.37 -72.69
N ILE A 142 56.99 -7.65 -72.44
CA ILE A 142 57.95 -8.76 -72.62
C ILE A 142 57.45 -9.81 -73.64
N GLY A 143 56.21 -9.68 -74.13
CA GLY A 143 55.63 -10.50 -75.20
C GLY A 143 55.02 -11.82 -74.72
N GLU A 144 55.80 -12.66 -74.03
CA GLU A 144 55.30 -13.87 -73.35
C GLU A 144 55.21 -13.64 -71.83
N SER A 145 54.06 -13.96 -71.23
CA SER A 145 53.91 -14.05 -69.78
C SER A 145 53.48 -15.46 -69.39
N ASP A 146 54.02 -15.94 -68.27
CA ASP A 146 53.51 -17.11 -67.57
C ASP A 146 52.50 -16.64 -66.50
N PRO A 147 51.19 -16.92 -66.66
CA PRO A 147 50.17 -16.53 -65.69
C PRO A 147 50.46 -17.07 -64.28
N ALA A 148 51.11 -18.23 -64.17
CA ALA A 148 51.47 -18.83 -62.89
C ALA A 148 52.67 -18.12 -62.23
N ALA A 149 53.53 -17.45 -63.00
CA ALA A 149 54.60 -16.62 -62.47
C ALA A 149 54.07 -15.26 -61.97
N ALA A 150 53.13 -14.65 -62.71
CA ALA A 150 52.48 -13.39 -62.30
C ALA A 150 51.67 -13.56 -60.99
N ALA A 151 50.91 -14.65 -60.87
CA ALA A 151 50.20 -14.98 -59.63
C ALA A 151 51.13 -15.13 -58.42
N ARG A 152 52.26 -15.85 -58.58
CA ARG A 152 53.25 -16.04 -57.51
C ARG A 152 53.92 -14.74 -57.06
N ALA A 153 54.20 -13.82 -57.99
CA ALA A 153 54.82 -12.53 -57.68
C ALA A 153 53.84 -11.58 -56.97
N VAL A 154 52.57 -11.57 -57.38
CA VAL A 154 51.52 -10.80 -56.67
C VAL A 154 51.27 -11.38 -55.28
N ASP A 155 51.26 -12.71 -55.15
CA ASP A 155 51.09 -13.39 -53.87
C ASP A 155 52.26 -13.14 -52.90
N SER A 156 53.49 -12.95 -53.39
CA SER A 156 54.64 -12.60 -52.52
C SER A 156 54.62 -11.16 -51.99
N GLU A 157 53.95 -10.24 -52.70
CA GLU A 157 53.84 -8.83 -52.30
C GLU A 157 52.56 -8.54 -51.48
N LEU A 158 51.55 -9.42 -51.54
CA LEU A 158 50.32 -9.32 -50.75
C LEU A 158 50.36 -10.08 -49.41
N ALA A 159 51.41 -10.88 -49.17
CA ALA A 159 51.67 -11.60 -47.92
C ALA A 159 52.20 -10.67 -46.81
#